data_AF-A0A0R3W1V8-F1
#
_entry.id   AF-A0A0R3W1V8-F1
#
_cell.length_a   1.000
_cell.length_b   1.000
_cell.length_c   1.000
_cell.angle_alpha   90.00
_cell.angle_beta   90.00
_cell.angle_gamma   90.00
#
_symmetry.space_group_name_H-M   'P 1'
#
loop_
_entity.id
_entity.type
_entity.pdbx_description
1 polymer ?
#
loop_
_entity_poly.entity_id
_entity_poly.type
_entity_poly.pdbx_seq_one_letter_code
_entity_poly.pdbx_strand_id
1 'polypeptide(L)'
;MNYSTLTVERLLCRVFQEEVRDKTYILVSASLLSLIGILGVVGNALVLLVYCQSPLLWCCCCCGTAYPHCSPRFRKGLQHSQRKLLIALAVVDLLTSTIVLPCDIAHKIFTLLNIRIYCDLNVDNLAYGLIDNARNVMFALEGSILTSIAIDRFLVIGCPYVKNISNKWRAYTYSVSELASGQTSSPDMLNEPTSPHITGNEDIHTSTEVAPQVDFKLSHRSERQTQSVLLSSAPSKLHRQLCVLLPIAITTSILLTFEVAVFILHIQQHRTGDKSLPAARLRYFLNRLYLISTIITFPFVCGPYVFVFLAIRSLDKKRARLHSDGSARLTRSRRTALTLFIATLVFYLTLLPVLVVHFGNWSNDSGTREDIAKDVHMHFSAAYIHHEFYYINNAVNFFIYSWVSPAFRRRLRELCKRN
;
A
#
# COMPACT_ATOMS: atom_id res chain seq x y z
N MET A 1 -17.56 -19.79 63.41
CA MET A 1 -16.37 -19.14 62.83
C MET A 1 -15.75 -20.10 61.81
N ASN A 2 -16.07 -19.99 60.52
CA ASN A 2 -15.46 -20.80 59.43
C ASN A 2 -15.48 -20.08 58.06
N TYR A 3 -15.73 -18.75 58.05
CA TYR A 3 -15.88 -17.98 56.81
C TYR A 3 -14.55 -17.53 56.20
N SER A 4 -13.43 -17.66 56.92
CA SER A 4 -12.13 -17.12 56.49
C SER A 4 -11.33 -18.07 55.58
N THR A 5 -11.55 -19.38 55.68
CA THR A 5 -10.80 -20.40 54.92
C THR A 5 -11.34 -20.58 53.49
N LEU A 6 -12.67 -20.49 53.30
CA LEU A 6 -13.32 -20.64 51.99
C LEU A 6 -12.97 -19.50 51.01
N THR A 7 -12.68 -18.30 51.52
CA THR A 7 -12.29 -17.13 50.72
C THR A 7 -10.86 -17.25 50.21
N VAL A 8 -9.94 -17.77 51.03
CA VAL A 8 -8.53 -17.96 50.65
C VAL A 8 -8.37 -19.05 49.59
N GLU A 9 -9.12 -20.15 49.71
CA GLU A 9 -9.09 -21.25 48.74
C GLU A 9 -9.63 -20.82 47.36
N ARG A 10 -10.70 -20.02 47.32
CA ARG A 10 -11.21 -19.44 46.06
C ARG A 10 -10.23 -18.45 45.42
N LEU A 11 -9.50 -17.69 46.24
CA LEU A 11 -8.53 -16.69 45.76
C LEU A 11 -7.28 -17.37 45.21
N LEU A 12 -6.75 -18.39 45.92
CA LEU A 12 -5.66 -19.24 45.44
C LEU A 12 -6.06 -19.98 44.16
N CYS A 13 -7.27 -20.54 44.09
CA CYS A 13 -7.75 -21.21 42.89
C CYS A 13 -7.85 -20.25 41.69
N ARG A 14 -8.29 -19.00 41.89
CA ARG A 14 -8.27 -17.97 40.83
C ARG A 14 -6.85 -17.61 40.40
N VAL A 15 -5.94 -17.34 41.33
CA VAL A 15 -4.54 -16.98 41.01
C VAL A 15 -3.84 -18.12 40.27
N PHE A 16 -4.02 -19.36 40.72
CA PHE A 16 -3.43 -20.54 40.07
C PHE A 16 -4.05 -20.79 38.68
N GLN A 17 -5.36 -20.56 38.54
CA GLN A 17 -6.04 -20.70 37.25
C GLN A 17 -5.65 -19.60 36.25
N GLU A 18 -5.40 -18.38 36.73
CA GLU A 18 -4.83 -17.28 35.93
C GLU A 18 -3.39 -17.62 35.50
N GLU A 19 -2.55 -18.08 36.42
CA GLU A 19 -1.16 -18.45 36.12
C GLU A 19 -1.04 -19.61 35.11
N VAL A 20 -1.86 -20.66 35.25
CA VAL A 20 -1.88 -21.81 34.31
C VAL A 20 -2.41 -21.39 32.93
N ARG A 21 -3.43 -20.52 32.89
CA ARG A 21 -3.99 -19.98 31.65
C ARG A 21 -2.96 -19.14 30.91
N ASP A 22 -2.22 -18.31 31.64
CA ASP A 22 -1.18 -17.45 31.09
C ASP A 22 -0.02 -18.27 30.51
N LYS A 23 0.45 -19.32 31.20
CA LYS A 23 1.50 -20.22 30.67
C LYS A 23 1.08 -20.95 29.40
N THR A 24 -0.15 -21.46 29.37
CA THR A 24 -0.71 -22.14 28.19
C THR A 24 -0.79 -21.18 27.01
N TYR A 25 -1.25 -19.95 27.26
CA TYR A 25 -1.34 -18.91 26.24
C TYR A 25 0.04 -18.53 25.69
N ILE A 26 1.03 -18.31 26.56
CA ILE A 26 2.41 -17.98 26.13
C ILE A 26 2.99 -19.11 25.27
N LEU A 27 2.75 -20.38 25.62
CA LEU A 27 3.21 -21.52 24.85
C LEU A 27 2.58 -21.59 23.44
N VAL A 28 1.25 -21.41 23.36
CA VAL A 28 0.52 -21.42 22.08
C VAL A 28 0.98 -20.24 21.21
N SER A 29 1.10 -19.06 21.80
CA SER A 29 1.61 -17.84 21.16
C SER A 29 3.03 -18.03 20.60
N ALA A 30 3.96 -18.53 21.41
CA ALA A 30 5.34 -18.78 20.98
C ALA A 30 5.41 -19.82 19.85
N SER A 31 4.56 -20.85 19.91
CA SER A 31 4.45 -21.87 18.86
C SER A 31 3.92 -21.28 17.55
N LEU A 32 2.87 -20.46 17.62
CA LEU A 32 2.29 -19.77 16.46
C LEU A 32 3.30 -18.81 15.82
N LEU A 33 3.97 -17.99 16.63
CA LEU A 33 5.01 -17.08 16.16
C LEU A 33 6.19 -17.82 15.52
N SER A 34 6.59 -18.96 16.07
CA SER A 34 7.64 -19.80 15.47
C SER A 34 7.24 -20.31 14.10
N LEU A 35 5.99 -20.78 13.94
CA LEU A 35 5.46 -21.21 12.65
C LEU A 35 5.41 -20.05 11.65
N ILE A 36 4.88 -18.89 12.06
CA ILE A 36 4.83 -17.67 11.24
C ILE A 36 6.24 -17.26 10.83
N GLY A 37 7.23 -17.34 11.73
CA GLY A 37 8.61 -16.99 11.45
C GLY A 37 9.26 -17.90 10.42
N ILE A 38 9.09 -19.21 10.55
CA ILE A 38 9.59 -20.17 9.54
C ILE A 38 8.95 -19.88 8.18
N LEU A 39 7.63 -19.67 8.14
CA LEU A 39 6.92 -19.33 6.90
C LEU A 39 7.38 -17.99 6.31
N GLY A 40 7.61 -16.98 7.16
CA GLY A 40 8.12 -15.67 6.78
C GLY A 40 9.53 -15.75 6.19
N VAL A 41 10.45 -16.46 6.85
CA VAL A 41 11.82 -16.66 6.35
C VAL A 41 11.83 -17.41 5.03
N VAL A 42 11.18 -18.58 4.97
CA VAL A 42 11.15 -19.41 3.74
C VAL A 42 10.43 -18.68 2.61
N GLY A 43 9.26 -18.11 2.89
CA GLY A 43 8.45 -17.41 1.91
C GLY A 43 9.17 -16.20 1.30
N ASN A 44 9.74 -15.33 2.13
CA ASN A 44 10.44 -14.15 1.64
C ASN A 44 11.78 -14.49 0.98
N ALA A 45 12.51 -15.50 1.46
CA ALA A 45 13.68 -16.02 0.74
C ALA A 45 13.32 -16.53 -0.66
N LEU A 46 12.21 -17.26 -0.83
CA LEU A 46 11.73 -17.70 -2.14
C LEU A 46 11.33 -16.52 -3.03
N VAL A 47 10.68 -15.48 -2.48
CA VAL A 47 10.37 -14.25 -3.22
C VAL A 47 11.67 -13.62 -3.73
N LEU A 48 12.67 -13.46 -2.87
CA LEU A 48 13.98 -12.94 -3.26
C LEU A 48 14.65 -13.80 -4.32
N LEU A 49 14.67 -15.13 -4.19
CA LEU A 49 15.25 -16.02 -5.20
C LEU A 49 14.56 -15.84 -6.56
N VAL A 50 13.22 -15.88 -6.60
CA VAL A 50 12.43 -15.73 -7.83
C VAL A 50 12.63 -14.35 -8.48
N TYR A 51 12.68 -13.29 -7.67
CA TYR A 51 12.83 -11.92 -8.16
C TYR A 51 14.27 -11.47 -8.30
N CYS A 52 15.29 -12.16 -7.79
CA CYS A 52 16.70 -11.84 -8.01
C CYS A 52 17.28 -12.63 -9.17
N GLN A 53 16.92 -13.91 -9.32
CA GLN A 53 17.46 -14.79 -10.38
C GLN A 53 17.01 -14.46 -11.81
N SER A 54 16.17 -13.44 -12.04
CA SER A 54 15.82 -13.14 -13.44
C SER A 54 17.09 -12.68 -14.19
N PRO A 55 17.52 -13.40 -15.25
CA PRO A 55 18.87 -13.43 -15.81
C PRO A 55 19.37 -12.13 -16.44
N LEU A 56 18.55 -11.07 -16.44
CA LEU A 56 18.93 -9.78 -17.01
C LEU A 56 19.97 -9.02 -16.19
N LEU A 57 20.11 -9.28 -14.88
CA LEU A 57 21.13 -8.61 -14.06
C LEU A 57 22.51 -9.25 -14.20
N TRP A 58 22.61 -10.57 -14.37
CA TRP A 58 23.91 -11.23 -14.58
C TRP A 58 24.47 -11.01 -15.98
N CYS A 59 23.61 -10.93 -17.00
CA CYS A 59 24.05 -10.72 -18.38
C CYS A 59 24.51 -9.28 -18.68
N CYS A 60 24.11 -8.29 -17.87
CA CYS A 60 24.46 -6.88 -18.09
C CYS A 60 25.86 -6.49 -17.58
N CYS A 61 26.52 -7.35 -16.78
CA CYS A 61 27.90 -7.09 -16.35
C CYS A 61 28.96 -7.80 -17.21
N CYS A 62 28.58 -8.75 -18.09
CA CYS A 62 29.57 -9.60 -18.78
C CYS A 62 29.47 -9.69 -20.31
N CYS A 63 28.48 -9.09 -20.98
CA CYS A 63 28.38 -9.18 -22.45
C CYS A 63 28.24 -7.80 -23.10
N GLY A 64 29.39 -7.15 -23.29
CA GLY A 64 29.53 -6.04 -24.22
C GLY A 64 29.66 -6.53 -25.65
N THR A 65 28.60 -7.06 -26.26
CA THR A 65 28.56 -7.23 -27.72
C THR A 65 27.16 -7.02 -28.27
N ALA A 66 27.10 -6.04 -29.18
CA ALA A 66 25.97 -5.52 -29.92
C ALA A 66 24.96 -6.58 -30.43
N TYR A 67 23.72 -6.49 -29.96
CA TYR A 67 22.55 -6.92 -30.73
C TYR A 67 21.55 -5.78 -30.81
N PRO A 68 21.36 -5.16 -32.00
CA PRO A 68 20.30 -4.21 -32.22
C PRO A 68 19.13 -4.94 -32.89
N HIS A 69 18.04 -5.20 -32.16
CA HIS A 69 16.72 -5.17 -32.80
C HIS A 69 15.60 -4.83 -31.81
N CYS A 70 14.78 -3.89 -32.25
CA CYS A 70 13.75 -3.15 -31.54
C CYS A 70 12.59 -4.00 -31.00
N SER A 71 12.23 -3.79 -29.73
CA SER A 71 10.87 -3.45 -29.24
C SER A 71 10.81 -3.43 -27.69
N PRO A 72 9.68 -3.06 -27.08
CA PRO A 72 9.26 -1.71 -26.70
C PRO A 72 9.98 -1.20 -25.42
N ARG A 73 10.78 -0.13 -25.56
CA ARG A 73 11.63 0.44 -24.49
C ARG A 73 10.87 1.04 -23.30
N PHE A 74 9.61 1.43 -23.45
CA PHE A 74 8.87 2.13 -22.38
C PHE A 74 8.31 1.20 -21.28
N ARG A 75 8.07 -0.08 -21.60
CA ARG A 75 7.43 -1.04 -20.66
C ARG A 75 8.43 -1.70 -19.69
N LYS A 76 9.71 -1.78 -20.06
CA LYS A 76 10.77 -2.35 -19.23
C LYS A 76 11.00 -1.55 -17.94
N GLY A 77 10.92 -0.21 -18.00
CA GLY A 77 11.15 0.65 -16.83
C GLY A 77 10.10 0.51 -15.73
N LEU A 78 8.82 0.35 -16.10
CA LEU A 78 7.70 0.20 -15.15
C LEU A 78 7.83 -1.07 -14.31
N GLN A 79 8.06 -2.21 -14.97
CA GLN A 79 8.22 -3.49 -14.28
C GLN A 79 9.49 -3.52 -13.43
N HIS A 80 10.49 -2.72 -13.80
CA HIS A 80 11.74 -2.64 -13.06
C HIS A 80 11.56 -1.91 -11.72
N SER A 81 10.90 -0.75 -11.69
CA SER A 81 10.63 -0.01 -10.43
C SER A 81 9.82 -0.87 -9.45
N GLN A 82 8.76 -1.51 -9.95
CA GLN A 82 7.88 -2.33 -9.12
C GLN A 82 8.56 -3.58 -8.59
N ARG A 83 9.42 -4.21 -9.42
CA ARG A 83 10.24 -5.33 -8.97
C ARG A 83 11.20 -4.90 -7.86
N LYS A 84 11.81 -3.71 -7.94
CA LYS A 84 12.68 -3.19 -6.88
C LYS A 84 11.92 -2.99 -5.57
N LEU A 85 10.73 -2.40 -5.62
CA LEU A 85 9.90 -2.22 -4.42
C LEU A 85 9.42 -3.55 -3.81
N LEU A 86 9.07 -4.53 -4.64
CA LEU A 86 8.72 -5.87 -4.16
C LEU A 86 9.91 -6.61 -3.52
N ILE A 87 11.10 -6.44 -4.09
CA ILE A 87 12.34 -6.97 -3.50
C ILE A 87 12.60 -6.26 -2.16
N ALA A 88 12.48 -4.93 -2.12
CA ALA A 88 12.66 -4.17 -0.88
C ALA A 88 11.68 -4.61 0.21
N LEU A 89 10.40 -4.80 -0.14
CA LEU A 89 9.39 -5.33 0.81
C LEU A 89 9.79 -6.72 1.33
N ALA A 90 10.17 -7.64 0.44
CA ALA A 90 10.60 -8.98 0.85
C ALA A 90 11.89 -8.97 1.70
N VAL A 91 12.80 -8.02 1.48
CA VAL A 91 13.98 -7.85 2.33
C VAL A 91 13.56 -7.38 3.72
N VAL A 92 12.66 -6.40 3.82
CA VAL A 92 12.17 -5.90 5.11
C VAL A 92 11.44 -7.02 5.85
N ASP A 93 10.49 -7.71 5.21
CA ASP A 93 9.75 -8.81 5.82
C ASP A 93 10.69 -9.94 6.29
N LEU A 94 11.75 -10.23 5.52
CA LEU A 94 12.78 -11.21 5.88
C LEU A 94 13.60 -10.74 7.09
N LEU A 95 14.01 -9.47 7.15
CA LEU A 95 14.72 -8.92 8.30
C LEU A 95 13.85 -8.94 9.56
N THR A 96 12.57 -8.60 9.44
CA THR A 96 11.61 -8.70 10.55
C THR A 96 11.48 -10.16 11.03
N SER A 97 11.38 -11.11 10.10
CA SER A 97 11.23 -12.54 10.42
C SER A 97 12.52 -13.20 10.96
N THR A 98 13.70 -12.66 10.64
CA THR A 98 15.00 -13.23 11.05
C THR A 98 15.59 -12.58 12.29
N ILE A 99 15.27 -11.32 12.56
CA ILE A 99 15.86 -10.55 13.67
C ILE A 99 14.81 -10.26 14.74
N VAL A 100 13.75 -9.55 14.38
CA VAL A 100 12.75 -9.05 15.36
C VAL A 100 11.94 -10.21 15.95
N LEU A 101 11.46 -11.11 15.09
CA LEU A 101 10.56 -12.17 15.51
C LEU A 101 11.23 -13.23 16.42
N PRO A 102 12.46 -13.70 16.16
CA PRO A 102 13.14 -14.60 17.09
C PRO A 102 13.42 -13.96 18.45
N CYS A 103 13.69 -12.65 18.51
CA CYS A 103 13.82 -11.93 19.77
C CYS A 103 12.53 -11.95 20.59
N ASP A 104 11.38 -11.77 19.94
CA ASP A 104 10.07 -11.82 20.60
C ASP A 104 9.71 -13.22 21.08
N ILE A 105 10.01 -14.24 20.28
CA ILE A 105 9.82 -15.64 20.65
C ILE A 105 10.71 -15.98 21.85
N ALA A 106 11.99 -15.59 21.79
CA ALA A 106 12.93 -15.81 22.88
C ALA A 106 12.44 -15.15 24.17
N HIS A 107 11.98 -13.90 24.10
CA HIS A 107 11.40 -13.20 25.25
C HIS A 107 10.22 -13.97 25.85
N LYS A 108 9.27 -14.45 25.03
CA LYS A 108 8.13 -15.26 25.50
C LYS A 108 8.58 -16.57 26.14
N ILE A 109 9.55 -17.26 25.56
CA ILE A 109 10.11 -18.51 26.10
C ILE A 109 10.80 -18.26 27.45
N PHE A 110 11.59 -17.18 27.57
CA PHE A 110 12.25 -16.84 28.83
C PHE A 110 11.25 -16.50 29.93
N THR A 111 10.18 -15.77 29.59
CA THR A 111 9.05 -15.50 30.51
C THR A 111 8.36 -16.79 30.92
N LEU A 112 8.10 -17.72 29.98
CA LEU A 112 7.49 -19.02 30.27
C LEU A 112 8.34 -19.87 31.23
N LEU A 113 9.66 -19.89 31.03
CA LEU A 113 10.60 -20.66 31.85
C LEU A 113 10.88 -20.01 33.21
N ASN A 114 10.32 -18.84 33.49
CA ASN A 114 10.55 -18.06 34.71
C ASN A 114 12.06 -17.91 35.04
N ILE A 115 12.89 -17.73 34.00
CA ILE A 115 14.33 -17.59 34.17
C ILE A 115 14.57 -16.16 34.71
N ARG A 116 14.57 -16.06 36.04
CA ARG A 116 14.76 -14.82 36.82
C ARG A 116 15.99 -14.03 36.37
N ILE A 117 17.04 -14.74 35.94
CA ILE A 117 18.29 -14.18 35.40
C ILE A 117 18.03 -13.31 34.16
N TYR A 118 17.06 -13.67 33.31
CA TYR A 118 16.74 -12.86 32.13
C TYR A 118 15.92 -11.63 32.52
N CYS A 119 15.01 -11.73 33.51
CA CYS A 119 14.27 -10.57 34.02
C CYS A 119 15.20 -9.55 34.70
N ASP A 120 16.22 -10.01 35.43
CA ASP A 120 17.17 -9.16 36.13
C ASP A 120 18.28 -8.60 35.22
N LEU A 121 18.73 -9.33 34.17
CA LEU A 121 19.62 -8.79 33.13
C LEU A 121 18.90 -7.85 32.15
N ASN A 122 17.59 -8.04 31.96
CA ASN A 122 16.74 -7.15 31.17
C ASN A 122 16.37 -5.85 31.92
N VAL A 123 16.85 -5.67 33.16
CA VAL A 123 16.87 -4.39 33.89
C VAL A 123 17.81 -3.38 33.20
N ASP A 124 18.74 -3.84 32.36
CA ASP A 124 19.39 -2.99 31.36
C ASP A 124 18.50 -2.88 30.12
N ASN A 125 17.33 -2.22 30.27
CA ASN A 125 16.24 -1.92 29.32
C ASN A 125 16.64 -1.56 27.86
N LEU A 126 17.93 -1.39 27.57
CA LEU A 126 18.52 -1.05 26.29
C LEU A 126 18.26 -2.09 25.20
N ALA A 127 18.43 -3.40 25.48
CA ALA A 127 18.30 -4.43 24.45
C ALA A 127 16.84 -4.58 23.98
N TYR A 128 15.90 -4.61 24.94
CA TYR A 128 14.48 -4.64 24.64
C TYR A 128 14.02 -3.35 23.94
N GLY A 129 14.49 -2.19 24.40
CA GLY A 129 14.25 -0.92 23.72
C GLY A 129 14.77 -0.92 22.28
N LEU A 130 15.95 -1.48 22.02
CA LEU A 130 16.50 -1.59 20.66
C LEU A 130 15.63 -2.49 19.77
N ILE A 131 15.15 -3.63 20.28
CA ILE A 131 14.28 -4.56 19.53
C ILE A 131 12.94 -3.89 19.22
N ASP A 132 12.35 -3.19 20.18
CA ASP A 132 11.08 -2.49 19.99
C ASP A 132 11.23 -1.32 19.00
N ASN A 133 12.37 -0.62 19.03
CA ASN A 133 12.72 0.40 18.03
C ASN A 133 12.88 -0.24 16.63
N ALA A 134 13.59 -1.37 16.54
CA ALA A 134 13.75 -2.10 15.29
C ALA A 134 12.39 -2.55 14.73
N ARG A 135 11.48 -3.05 15.59
CA ARG A 135 10.11 -3.42 15.21
C ARG A 135 9.36 -2.24 14.60
N ASN A 136 9.38 -1.08 15.26
CA ASN A 136 8.71 0.13 14.76
C ASN A 136 9.30 0.61 13.42
N VAL A 137 10.62 0.58 13.28
CA VAL A 137 11.29 0.95 12.03
C VAL A 137 10.91 -0.01 10.90
N MET A 138 10.92 -1.32 11.13
CA MET A 138 10.51 -2.31 10.14
C MET A 138 9.04 -2.14 9.75
N PHE A 139 8.17 -1.97 10.74
CA PHE A 139 6.74 -1.74 10.51
C PHE A 139 6.47 -0.53 9.60
N ALA A 140 7.13 0.59 9.89
CA ALA A 140 6.95 1.78 9.08
C ALA A 140 7.62 1.71 7.71
N LEU A 141 8.74 0.97 7.60
CA LEU A 141 9.35 0.64 6.31
C LEU A 141 8.37 -0.15 5.44
N GLU A 142 7.72 -1.20 5.98
CA GLU A 142 6.71 -1.97 5.25
C GLU A 142 5.56 -1.07 4.77
N GLY A 143 4.98 -0.27 5.67
CA GLY A 143 3.89 0.65 5.34
C GLY A 143 4.28 1.70 4.29
N SER A 144 5.48 2.28 4.39
CA SER A 144 5.97 3.27 3.43
C SER A 144 6.29 2.65 2.06
N ILE A 145 6.84 1.44 2.02
CA ILE A 145 7.07 0.70 0.76
C ILE A 145 5.73 0.37 0.09
N LEU A 146 4.73 -0.09 0.84
CA LEU A 146 3.39 -0.34 0.30
C LEU A 146 2.74 0.93 -0.24
N THR A 147 2.91 2.06 0.46
CA THR A 147 2.46 3.39 0.00
C THR A 147 3.15 3.77 -1.31
N SER A 148 4.46 3.60 -1.40
CA SER A 148 5.23 3.85 -2.61
C SER A 148 4.82 2.96 -3.78
N ILE A 149 4.46 1.70 -3.53
CA ILE A 149 3.90 0.80 -4.55
C ILE A 149 2.55 1.34 -5.06
N ALA A 150 1.67 1.79 -4.17
CA ALA A 150 0.37 2.35 -4.52
C ALA A 150 0.52 3.63 -5.35
N ILE A 151 1.41 4.53 -4.94
CA ILE A 151 1.73 5.78 -5.66
C ILE A 151 2.33 5.47 -7.04
N ASP A 152 3.30 4.55 -7.13
CA ASP A 152 3.88 4.16 -8.43
C ASP A 152 2.81 3.66 -9.40
N ARG A 153 1.87 2.82 -8.90
CA ARG A 153 0.75 2.32 -9.70
C ARG A 153 -0.19 3.41 -10.14
N PHE A 154 -0.51 4.33 -9.25
CA PHE A 154 -1.36 5.47 -9.56
C PHE A 154 -0.72 6.40 -10.58
N LEU A 155 0.55 6.78 -10.41
CA LEU A 155 1.24 7.64 -11.38
C LEU A 155 1.27 7.05 -12.78
N VAL A 156 1.31 5.72 -12.89
CA VAL A 156 1.40 5.02 -14.18
C VAL A 156 0.04 4.78 -14.83
N ILE A 157 -0.96 4.38 -14.05
CA ILE A 157 -2.26 3.94 -14.56
C ILE A 157 -3.34 4.98 -14.25
N GLY A 158 -3.39 5.47 -13.02
CA GLY A 158 -4.39 6.42 -12.53
C GLY A 158 -4.20 7.84 -13.06
N CYS A 159 -2.99 8.39 -13.05
CA CYS A 159 -2.72 9.77 -13.44
C CYS A 159 -3.12 10.07 -14.90
N PRO A 160 -2.79 9.23 -15.91
CA PRO A 160 -3.29 9.43 -17.27
C PRO A 160 -4.82 9.42 -17.36
N TYR A 161 -5.49 8.61 -16.54
CA TYR A 161 -6.94 8.54 -16.48
C TYR A 161 -7.56 9.80 -15.86
N VAL A 162 -7.04 10.26 -14.73
CA VAL A 162 -7.48 11.50 -14.05
C VAL A 162 -7.26 12.70 -14.95
N LYS A 163 -6.10 12.80 -15.63
CA LYS A 163 -5.81 13.88 -16.59
C LYS A 163 -6.80 13.88 -17.75
N ASN A 164 -7.16 12.70 -18.28
CA ASN A 164 -8.16 12.59 -19.35
C ASN A 164 -9.55 13.05 -18.88
N ILE A 165 -9.96 12.67 -17.67
CA ILE A 165 -11.23 13.12 -17.09
C ILE A 165 -11.22 14.64 -16.88
N SER A 166 -10.15 15.18 -16.28
CA SER A 166 -10.01 16.61 -16.04
C SER A 166 -10.06 17.41 -17.34
N ASN A 167 -9.38 16.96 -18.40
CA ASN A 167 -9.44 17.59 -19.71
C ASN A 167 -10.84 17.56 -20.33
N LYS A 168 -11.60 16.46 -20.15
CA LYS A 168 -12.99 16.37 -20.61
C LYS A 168 -13.92 17.30 -19.85
N TRP A 169 -13.77 17.37 -18.53
CA TRP A 169 -14.51 18.31 -17.71
C TRP A 169 -14.24 19.74 -18.13
N ARG A 170 -12.96 20.08 -18.36
CA ARG A 170 -12.56 21.41 -18.83
C ARG A 170 -13.15 21.73 -20.22
N ALA A 171 -13.15 20.77 -21.15
CA ALA A 171 -13.78 20.96 -22.45
C ALA A 171 -15.30 21.17 -22.34
N TYR A 172 -15.98 20.45 -21.44
CA TYR A 172 -17.41 20.61 -21.20
C TYR A 172 -17.75 21.97 -20.59
N THR A 173 -16.95 22.45 -19.64
CA THR A 173 -17.15 23.79 -19.04
C THR A 173 -16.96 24.91 -20.07
N TYR A 174 -16.02 24.75 -21.02
CA TYR A 174 -15.86 25.73 -22.09
C TYR A 174 -17.04 25.73 -23.06
N SER A 175 -17.56 24.56 -23.47
CA SER A 175 -18.72 24.50 -24.37
C SER A 175 -20.01 25.04 -23.73
N VAL A 176 -20.19 24.87 -22.42
CA VAL A 176 -21.35 25.43 -21.70
C VAL A 176 -21.23 26.95 -21.58
N SER A 177 -20.02 27.48 -21.39
CA SER A 177 -19.78 28.92 -21.34
C SER A 177 -20.05 29.60 -22.68
N GLU A 178 -19.71 28.96 -23.81
CA GLU A 178 -20.02 29.49 -25.15
C GLU A 178 -21.53 29.51 -25.43
N LEU A 179 -22.27 28.48 -24.99
CA LEU A 179 -23.73 28.46 -25.12
C LEU A 179 -24.41 29.54 -24.27
N ALA A 180 -23.87 29.83 -23.08
CA ALA A 180 -24.41 30.85 -22.19
C ALA A 180 -24.10 32.29 -22.65
N SER A 181 -23.01 32.51 -23.39
CA SER A 181 -22.65 33.85 -23.92
C SER A 181 -23.29 34.16 -25.28
N GLY A 182 -23.92 33.20 -25.95
CA GLY A 182 -24.42 33.34 -27.32
C GLY A 182 -25.81 33.97 -27.49
N GLN A 183 -26.44 34.51 -26.43
CA GLN A 183 -27.86 34.87 -26.48
C GLN A 183 -28.21 36.22 -25.83
N THR A 184 -27.52 37.31 -26.20
CA THR A 184 -28.00 38.68 -25.96
C THR A 184 -27.53 39.66 -27.04
N SER A 185 -27.87 39.42 -28.31
CA SER A 185 -27.89 40.50 -29.32
C SER A 185 -28.66 40.10 -30.57
N SER A 186 -29.99 40.23 -30.51
CA SER A 186 -30.78 40.84 -31.59
C SER A 186 -32.24 40.85 -31.14
N PRO A 187 -32.80 42.04 -30.92
CA PRO A 187 -33.83 42.45 -31.83
C PRO A 187 -33.61 43.91 -32.25
N ASP A 188 -33.55 44.14 -33.56
CA ASP A 188 -34.47 45.06 -34.25
C ASP A 188 -33.91 45.36 -35.64
N MET A 189 -34.47 44.61 -36.59
CA MET A 189 -34.55 45.01 -37.99
C MET A 189 -35.66 46.07 -38.09
N LEU A 190 -35.27 47.31 -38.38
CA LEU A 190 -36.18 48.37 -38.77
C LEU A 190 -35.87 48.80 -40.21
N ASN A 191 -36.85 48.58 -41.09
CA ASN A 191 -37.14 49.28 -42.36
C ASN A 191 -36.11 49.05 -43.50
N GLU A 192 -36.45 48.92 -44.78
CA GLU A 192 -37.57 49.41 -45.62
C GLU A 192 -37.43 48.81 -47.06
N PRO A 193 -38.16 49.22 -48.13
CA PRO A 193 -39.38 48.58 -48.61
C PRO A 193 -39.35 48.06 -50.08
N THR A 194 -40.36 47.24 -50.39
CA THR A 194 -41.18 47.13 -51.63
C THR A 194 -40.54 47.26 -53.03
N SER A 195 -40.69 46.22 -53.86
CA SER A 195 -41.27 46.35 -55.22
C SER A 195 -41.68 44.98 -55.80
N PRO A 196 -42.80 44.87 -56.55
CA PRO A 196 -43.40 43.61 -56.97
C PRO A 196 -43.06 43.25 -58.42
N HIS A 197 -43.03 41.95 -58.73
CA HIS A 197 -43.45 41.52 -60.06
C HIS A 197 -44.08 40.12 -60.06
N ILE A 198 -45.26 40.07 -60.67
CA ILE A 198 -46.18 38.94 -60.80
C ILE A 198 -45.85 38.15 -62.08
N THR A 199 -46.44 36.95 -62.16
CA THR A 199 -46.73 36.06 -63.31
C THR A 199 -45.65 35.02 -63.62
N GLY A 200 -45.95 33.72 -63.79
CA GLY A 200 -47.21 32.99 -63.81
C GLY A 200 -46.96 31.53 -64.23
N ASN A 201 -48.02 30.72 -64.13
CA ASN A 201 -48.28 29.42 -64.77
C ASN A 201 -47.52 28.15 -64.32
N GLU A 202 -48.31 27.28 -63.68
CA GLU A 202 -48.67 25.92 -64.13
C GLU A 202 -47.71 25.23 -65.13
N ASP A 203 -47.09 24.12 -64.73
CA ASP A 203 -47.59 22.78 -65.10
C ASP A 203 -46.70 21.64 -64.59
N ILE A 204 -47.37 20.67 -63.96
CA ILE A 204 -47.25 19.22 -64.12
C ILE A 204 -46.00 18.69 -64.85
N HIS A 205 -45.13 17.94 -64.14
CA HIS A 205 -44.85 16.52 -64.42
C HIS A 205 -43.71 15.91 -63.58
N THR A 206 -43.89 14.62 -63.33
CA THR A 206 -42.88 13.56 -63.21
C THR A 206 -42.03 13.48 -61.93
N SER A 207 -42.55 12.64 -61.02
CA SER A 207 -41.79 11.64 -60.29
C SER A 207 -40.55 11.17 -61.05
N THR A 208 -39.36 11.58 -60.58
CA THR A 208 -38.15 10.80 -60.77
C THR A 208 -37.56 10.57 -59.39
N GLU A 209 -37.75 9.34 -58.94
CA GLU A 209 -37.10 8.72 -57.80
C GLU A 209 -35.59 8.76 -58.03
N VAL A 210 -34.93 9.81 -57.55
CA VAL A 210 -33.47 9.85 -57.39
C VAL A 210 -33.21 9.91 -55.90
N ALA A 211 -32.96 8.74 -55.34
CA ALA A 211 -32.40 8.62 -54.01
C ALA A 211 -31.11 9.44 -53.94
N PRO A 212 -30.99 10.44 -53.04
CA PRO A 212 -29.71 11.06 -52.79
C PRO A 212 -28.88 10.04 -52.02
N GLN A 213 -27.99 9.35 -52.72
CA GLN A 213 -26.86 8.66 -52.13
C GLN A 213 -25.98 9.75 -51.51
N VAL A 214 -26.33 10.17 -50.29
CA VAL A 214 -25.47 10.98 -49.46
C VAL A 214 -24.35 10.05 -49.02
N ASP A 215 -23.31 10.00 -49.85
CA ASP A 215 -21.99 9.52 -49.49
C ASP A 215 -21.50 10.37 -48.32
N PHE A 216 -21.93 10.00 -47.12
CA PHE A 216 -21.30 10.39 -45.88
C PHE A 216 -19.92 9.72 -45.89
N LYS A 217 -18.98 10.39 -46.57
CA LYS A 217 -17.55 10.16 -46.49
C LYS A 217 -17.16 10.44 -45.04
N LEU A 218 -17.39 9.44 -44.19
CA LEU A 218 -17.06 9.46 -42.78
C LEU A 218 -15.54 9.69 -42.73
N SER A 219 -15.18 10.92 -42.42
CA SER A 219 -13.81 11.41 -42.40
C SER A 219 -13.00 10.53 -41.45
N HIS A 220 -12.27 9.57 -42.01
CA HIS A 220 -11.25 8.75 -41.34
C HIS A 220 -10.06 9.58 -40.82
N ARG A 221 -10.18 10.92 -40.78
CA ARG A 221 -9.13 11.87 -40.44
C ARG A 221 -8.93 12.06 -38.93
N SER A 222 -9.73 11.41 -38.08
CA SER A 222 -9.69 11.62 -36.62
C SER A 222 -9.12 10.43 -35.80
N GLU A 223 -8.34 9.53 -36.41
CA GLU A 223 -7.62 8.47 -35.64
C GLU A 223 -6.09 8.60 -35.68
N ARG A 224 -5.52 9.42 -36.56
CA ARG A 224 -4.06 9.63 -36.62
C ARG A 224 -3.54 10.72 -35.66
N GLN A 225 -4.41 11.50 -35.03
CA GLN A 225 -4.02 12.62 -34.17
C GLN A 225 -3.92 12.28 -32.67
N THR A 226 -4.07 10.99 -32.29
CA THR A 226 -3.87 10.56 -30.89
C THR A 226 -2.45 10.05 -30.61
N GLN A 227 -1.57 9.97 -31.62
CA GLN A 227 -0.19 9.48 -31.45
C GLN A 227 0.88 10.58 -31.40
N SER A 228 0.60 11.81 -31.85
CA SER A 228 1.61 12.89 -31.91
C SER A 228 1.81 13.68 -30.61
N VAL A 229 1.01 13.47 -29.57
CA VAL A 229 1.17 14.15 -28.26
C VAL A 229 2.20 13.44 -27.35
N LEU A 230 2.84 12.37 -27.82
CA LEU A 230 3.71 11.53 -26.97
C LEU A 230 5.21 11.88 -27.00
N LEU A 231 5.62 13.00 -27.60
CA LEU A 231 7.05 13.36 -27.75
C LEU A 231 7.58 14.42 -26.79
N SER A 232 6.78 15.00 -25.91
CA SER A 232 7.30 15.95 -24.92
C SER A 232 7.55 15.32 -23.55
N SER A 233 8.82 15.33 -23.16
CA SER A 233 9.36 15.49 -21.82
C SER A 233 10.09 14.26 -21.21
N ALA A 234 11.42 14.29 -21.40
CA ALA A 234 12.41 13.46 -20.71
C ALA A 234 12.61 13.72 -19.19
N PRO A 235 12.09 14.77 -18.49
CA PRO A 235 12.20 14.88 -17.03
C PRO A 235 11.22 13.98 -16.25
N SER A 236 10.37 13.19 -16.91
CA SER A 236 9.34 12.38 -16.25
C SER A 236 9.88 11.18 -15.43
N LYS A 237 11.09 10.67 -15.73
CA LYS A 237 11.64 9.49 -15.03
C LYS A 237 12.18 9.82 -13.64
N LEU A 238 12.97 10.88 -13.51
CA LEU A 238 13.55 11.31 -12.23
C LEU A 238 12.44 11.75 -11.28
N HIS A 239 11.51 12.58 -11.75
CA HIS A 239 10.37 13.03 -10.95
C HIS A 239 9.56 11.84 -10.44
N ARG A 240 9.28 10.85 -11.29
CA ARG A 240 8.57 9.63 -10.85
C ARG A 240 9.36 8.84 -9.81
N GLN A 241 10.65 8.63 -10.02
CA GLN A 241 11.50 7.92 -9.05
C GLN A 241 11.54 8.66 -7.72
N LEU A 242 11.65 9.98 -7.75
CA LEU A 242 11.60 10.83 -6.57
C LEU A 242 10.25 10.68 -5.86
N CYS A 243 9.12 10.79 -6.56
CA CYS A 243 7.79 10.60 -5.94
C CYS A 243 7.59 9.22 -5.30
N VAL A 244 8.27 8.18 -5.81
CA VAL A 244 8.20 6.83 -5.26
C VAL A 244 9.15 6.64 -4.08
N LEU A 245 10.33 7.26 -4.11
CA LEU A 245 11.31 7.16 -3.03
C LEU A 245 10.99 8.10 -1.86
N LEU A 246 10.33 9.23 -2.14
CA LEU A 246 10.05 10.28 -1.17
C LEU A 246 9.28 9.80 0.06
N PRO A 247 8.18 9.01 -0.05
CA PRO A 247 7.47 8.49 1.12
C PRO A 247 8.37 7.62 1.99
N ILE A 248 9.15 6.73 1.38
CA ILE A 248 10.10 5.87 2.10
C ILE A 248 11.13 6.74 2.83
N ALA A 249 11.79 7.65 2.12
CA ALA A 249 12.84 8.50 2.68
C ALA A 249 12.32 9.39 3.83
N ILE A 250 11.16 10.05 3.66
CA ILE A 250 10.54 10.89 4.68
C ILE A 250 10.19 10.05 5.91
N THR A 251 9.44 8.95 5.73
CA THR A 251 9.04 8.10 6.84
C THR A 251 10.26 7.55 7.57
N THR A 252 11.26 7.00 6.86
CA THR A 252 12.48 6.49 7.50
C THR A 252 13.25 7.57 8.24
N SER A 253 13.36 8.78 7.69
CA SER A 253 14.11 9.87 8.30
C SER A 253 13.44 10.36 9.58
N ILE A 254 12.11 10.55 9.55
CA ILE A 254 11.34 10.99 10.71
C ILE A 254 11.49 9.98 11.84
N LEU A 255 11.32 8.70 11.53
CA LEU A 255 11.34 7.65 12.56
C LEU A 255 12.73 7.42 13.10
N LEU A 256 13.74 7.34 12.25
CA LEU A 256 15.12 7.20 12.71
C LEU A 256 15.50 8.36 13.65
N THR A 257 15.08 9.60 13.33
CA THR A 257 15.31 10.77 14.19
C THR A 257 14.65 10.58 15.57
N PHE A 258 13.39 10.15 15.59
CA PHE A 258 12.66 9.95 16.85
C PHE A 258 13.19 8.77 17.66
N GLU A 259 13.52 7.64 17.02
CA GLU A 259 14.07 6.47 17.68
C GLU A 259 15.47 6.77 18.26
N VAL A 260 16.30 7.53 17.55
CA VAL A 260 17.58 8.04 18.07
C VAL A 260 17.35 8.97 19.27
N ALA A 261 16.34 9.84 19.22
CA ALA A 261 16.00 10.70 20.35
C ALA A 261 15.55 9.90 21.58
N VAL A 262 14.67 8.90 21.40
CA VAL A 262 14.25 7.98 22.48
C VAL A 262 15.45 7.25 23.07
N PHE A 263 16.34 6.74 22.21
CA PHE A 263 17.54 6.03 22.62
C PHE A 263 18.51 6.92 23.42
N ILE A 264 18.74 8.16 22.97
CA ILE A 264 19.56 9.13 23.70
C ILE A 264 18.95 9.43 25.07
N LEU A 265 17.63 9.67 25.14
CA LEU A 265 16.95 9.91 26.41
C LEU A 265 17.04 8.71 27.35
N HIS A 266 16.97 7.49 26.81
CA HIS A 266 17.11 6.26 27.57
C HIS A 266 18.52 6.12 28.17
N ILE A 267 19.56 6.41 27.39
CA ILE A 267 20.96 6.43 27.87
C ILE A 267 21.14 7.51 28.94
N GLN A 268 20.58 8.70 28.73
CA GLN A 268 20.67 9.79 29.70
C GLN A 268 20.00 9.42 31.03
N GLN A 269 18.80 8.87 30.98
CA GLN A 269 18.06 8.42 32.16
C GLN A 269 18.82 7.33 32.92
N HIS A 270 19.42 6.38 32.20
CA HIS A 270 20.27 5.36 32.80
C HIS A 270 21.50 5.95 33.49
N ARG A 271 22.13 6.97 32.89
CA ARG A 271 23.34 7.59 33.45
C ARG A 271 23.07 8.47 34.68
N THR A 272 21.94 9.18 34.70
CA THR A 272 21.62 10.10 35.80
C THR A 272 20.97 9.42 36.99
N GLY A 273 20.46 8.19 36.83
CA GLY A 273 19.66 7.51 37.85
C GLY A 273 18.35 8.25 38.17
N ASP A 274 17.97 9.22 37.33
CA ASP A 274 16.78 10.02 37.54
C ASP A 274 15.53 9.17 37.28
N LYS A 275 14.57 9.25 38.21
CA LYS A 275 13.27 8.58 38.12
C LYS A 275 12.29 9.33 37.22
N SER A 276 12.70 10.46 36.62
CA SER A 276 11.94 11.11 35.57
C SER A 276 11.73 10.13 34.39
N LEU A 277 10.55 10.18 33.75
CA LEU A 277 10.14 9.28 32.67
C LEU A 277 10.10 9.98 31.30
N PRO A 278 11.12 10.77 30.88
CA PRO A 278 11.07 11.48 29.62
C PRO A 278 11.11 10.52 28.41
N ALA A 279 11.90 9.45 28.49
CA ALA A 279 11.97 8.45 27.42
C ALA A 279 10.62 7.72 27.24
N ALA A 280 9.99 7.30 28.34
CA ALA A 280 8.69 6.65 28.30
C ALA A 280 7.59 7.58 27.77
N ARG A 281 7.59 8.87 28.16
CA ARG A 281 6.66 9.87 27.61
C ARG A 281 6.85 10.07 26.11
N LEU A 282 8.10 10.18 25.65
CA LEU A 282 8.38 10.31 24.22
C LEU A 282 7.96 9.05 23.46
N ARG A 283 8.24 7.86 23.99
CA ARG A 283 7.82 6.57 23.41
C ARG A 283 6.31 6.49 23.25
N TYR A 284 5.59 6.84 24.30
CA TYR A 284 4.14 6.88 24.30
C TYR A 284 3.58 7.88 23.29
N PHE A 285 4.16 9.09 23.22
CA PHE A 285 3.80 10.08 22.20
C PHE A 285 4.03 9.54 20.78
N LEU A 286 5.16 8.86 20.56
CA LEU A 286 5.48 8.25 19.27
C LEU A 286 4.49 7.16 18.89
N ASN A 287 4.16 6.25 19.81
CA ASN A 287 3.17 5.21 19.56
C ASN A 287 1.82 5.81 19.12
N ARG A 288 1.40 6.92 19.73
CA ARG A 288 0.21 7.66 19.29
C ARG A 288 0.38 8.30 17.92
N LEU A 289 1.52 8.93 17.66
CA LEU A 289 1.81 9.52 16.36
C LEU A 289 1.81 8.45 15.24
N TYR A 290 2.37 7.28 15.51
CA TYR A 290 2.35 6.12 14.59
C TYR A 290 0.91 5.66 14.31
N LEU A 291 0.09 5.57 15.35
CA LEU A 291 -1.31 5.19 15.23
C LEU A 291 -2.09 6.17 14.33
N ILE A 292 -1.95 7.48 14.61
CA ILE A 292 -2.56 8.55 13.82
C ILE A 292 -2.04 8.50 12.37
N SER A 293 -0.73 8.34 12.19
CA SER A 293 -0.11 8.25 10.87
C SER A 293 -0.61 7.04 10.09
N THR A 294 -0.85 5.90 10.75
CA THR A 294 -1.41 4.69 10.12
C THR A 294 -2.85 4.93 9.64
N ILE A 295 -3.68 5.61 10.43
CA ILE A 295 -5.03 6.00 10.00
C ILE A 295 -4.99 6.98 8.84
N ILE A 296 -4.13 8.01 8.92
CA ILE A 296 -4.03 9.03 7.87
C ILE A 296 -3.51 8.41 6.58
N THR A 297 -2.54 7.50 6.64
CA THR A 297 -1.98 6.84 5.46
C THR A 297 -2.97 5.90 4.79
N PHE A 298 -3.90 5.29 5.52
CA PHE A 298 -4.91 4.38 4.95
C PHE A 298 -5.65 4.93 3.71
N PRO A 299 -6.30 6.11 3.73
CA PRO A 299 -6.91 6.70 2.55
C PRO A 299 -5.89 7.12 1.49
N PHE A 300 -4.67 7.52 1.89
CA PHE A 300 -3.60 7.84 0.93
C PHE A 300 -3.07 6.61 0.20
N VAL A 301 -3.18 5.41 0.76
CA VAL A 301 -2.81 4.17 0.09
C VAL A 301 -4.00 3.60 -0.70
N CYS A 302 -5.19 3.55 -0.09
CA CYS A 302 -6.38 2.98 -0.70
C CYS A 302 -6.95 3.84 -1.84
N GLY A 303 -6.94 5.17 -1.69
CA GLY A 303 -7.44 6.12 -2.69
C GLY A 303 -6.79 5.94 -4.08
N PRO A 304 -5.44 5.93 -4.18
CA PRO A 304 -4.72 5.59 -5.40
C PRO A 304 -5.19 4.30 -6.07
N TYR A 305 -5.44 3.22 -5.30
CA TYR A 305 -5.95 1.96 -5.85
C TYR A 305 -7.36 2.11 -6.42
N VAL A 306 -8.26 2.84 -5.76
CA VAL A 306 -9.61 3.12 -6.29
C VAL A 306 -9.50 3.79 -7.67
N PHE A 307 -8.65 4.82 -7.81
CA PHE A 307 -8.42 5.46 -9.11
C PHE A 307 -7.81 4.51 -10.14
N VAL A 308 -6.89 3.64 -9.74
CA VAL A 308 -6.31 2.62 -10.64
C VAL A 308 -7.39 1.64 -11.12
N PHE A 309 -8.30 1.19 -10.25
CA PHE A 309 -9.39 0.30 -10.63
C PHE A 309 -10.42 0.99 -11.53
N LEU A 310 -10.78 2.26 -11.25
CA LEU A 310 -11.64 3.05 -12.11
C LEU A 310 -11.00 3.25 -13.50
N ALA A 311 -9.70 3.54 -13.53
CA ALA A 311 -8.94 3.64 -14.77
C ALA A 311 -8.99 2.33 -15.57
N ILE A 312 -8.72 1.19 -14.93
CA ILE A 312 -8.79 -0.15 -15.56
C ILE A 312 -10.21 -0.43 -16.08
N ARG A 313 -11.25 -0.19 -15.27
CA ARG A 313 -12.65 -0.40 -15.66
C ARG A 313 -13.04 0.48 -16.85
N SER A 314 -12.57 1.72 -16.88
CA SER A 314 -12.84 2.64 -18.01
C SER A 314 -12.18 2.15 -19.30
N LEU A 315 -10.97 1.59 -19.20
CA LEU A 315 -10.24 1.01 -20.33
C LEU A 315 -10.93 -0.26 -20.82
N ASP A 316 -11.39 -1.11 -19.91
CA ASP A 316 -12.22 -2.28 -20.24
C ASP A 316 -13.49 -1.87 -20.99
N LYS A 317 -14.24 -0.87 -20.50
CA LYS A 317 -15.48 -0.40 -21.13
C LYS A 317 -15.24 0.20 -22.52
N LYS A 318 -14.18 1.00 -22.70
CA LYS A 318 -13.82 1.54 -24.01
C LYS A 318 -13.46 0.43 -24.99
N ARG A 319 -12.74 -0.59 -24.52
CA ARG A 319 -12.27 -1.68 -25.38
C ARG A 319 -13.36 -2.67 -25.74
N ALA A 320 -14.32 -2.91 -24.85
CA ALA A 320 -15.50 -3.73 -25.15
C ALA A 320 -16.29 -3.18 -26.36
N ARG A 321 -16.23 -1.86 -26.61
CA ARG A 321 -16.85 -1.21 -27.77
C ARG A 321 -16.05 -1.35 -29.07
N LEU A 322 -14.77 -1.74 -28.99
CA LEU A 322 -13.81 -1.73 -30.10
C LEU A 322 -13.50 -3.13 -30.64
N HIS A 323 -14.37 -4.12 -30.40
CA HIS A 323 -14.28 -5.52 -30.87
C HIS A 323 -12.88 -6.18 -30.90
N SER A 324 -12.63 -7.01 -29.89
CA SER A 324 -12.12 -8.39 -30.04
C SER A 324 -10.73 -8.67 -30.66
N ASP A 325 -9.62 -8.15 -30.12
CA ASP A 325 -8.34 -8.89 -30.30
C ASP A 325 -7.20 -8.67 -29.29
N GLY A 326 -7.48 -8.24 -28.05
CA GLY A 326 -6.38 -8.20 -27.07
C GLY A 326 -6.75 -8.24 -25.60
N SER A 327 -7.73 -9.06 -25.26
CA SER A 327 -8.19 -9.32 -23.89
C SER A 327 -7.02 -9.68 -22.95
N ALA A 328 -6.09 -10.53 -23.38
CA ALA A 328 -5.02 -11.10 -22.54
C ALA A 328 -4.10 -10.06 -21.85
N ARG A 329 -3.85 -8.91 -22.49
CA ARG A 329 -2.94 -7.88 -21.94
C ARG A 329 -3.58 -7.10 -20.79
N LEU A 330 -4.87 -6.81 -20.85
CA LEU A 330 -5.56 -6.07 -19.78
C LEU A 330 -5.79 -6.94 -18.56
N THR A 331 -6.11 -8.23 -18.79
CA THR A 331 -6.26 -9.22 -17.71
C THR A 331 -5.00 -9.29 -16.84
N ARG A 332 -3.80 -9.18 -17.44
CA ARG A 332 -2.53 -9.18 -16.68
C ARG A 332 -2.35 -7.92 -15.82
N SER A 333 -2.67 -6.74 -16.35
CA SER A 333 -2.56 -5.48 -15.60
C SER A 333 -3.55 -5.45 -14.44
N ARG A 334 -4.81 -5.85 -14.71
CA ARG A 334 -5.87 -5.96 -13.70
C ARG A 334 -5.50 -6.95 -12.60
N ARG A 335 -5.00 -8.14 -12.96
CA ARG A 335 -4.54 -9.13 -11.97
C ARG A 335 -3.43 -8.59 -11.10
N THR A 336 -2.43 -7.91 -11.69
CA THR A 336 -1.31 -7.36 -10.91
C THR A 336 -1.76 -6.25 -9.96
N ALA A 337 -2.64 -5.35 -10.41
CA ALA A 337 -3.21 -4.32 -9.55
C ALA A 337 -4.06 -4.94 -8.43
N LEU A 338 -4.84 -5.97 -8.74
CA LEU A 338 -5.62 -6.73 -7.76
C LEU A 338 -4.73 -7.45 -6.74
N THR A 339 -3.63 -8.09 -7.16
CA THR A 339 -2.67 -8.72 -6.25
C THR A 339 -2.15 -7.71 -5.22
N LEU A 340 -1.72 -6.54 -5.71
CA LEU A 340 -1.14 -5.52 -4.84
C LEU A 340 -2.18 -4.89 -3.93
N PHE A 341 -3.40 -4.66 -4.43
CA PHE A 341 -4.50 -4.20 -3.61
C PHE A 341 -4.88 -5.21 -2.52
N ILE A 342 -4.95 -6.50 -2.85
CA ILE A 342 -5.20 -7.56 -1.86
C ILE A 342 -4.09 -7.56 -0.82
N ALA A 343 -2.82 -7.45 -1.22
CA ALA A 343 -1.71 -7.37 -0.27
C ALA A 343 -1.82 -6.16 0.66
N THR A 344 -2.13 -4.98 0.11
CA THR A 344 -2.39 -3.77 0.91
C THR A 344 -3.61 -3.95 1.84
N LEU A 345 -4.69 -4.56 1.36
CA LEU A 345 -5.88 -4.77 2.18
C LEU A 345 -5.59 -5.74 3.32
N VAL A 346 -4.89 -6.84 3.04
CA VAL A 346 -4.46 -7.81 4.06
C VAL A 346 -3.57 -7.12 5.10
N PHE A 347 -2.60 -6.31 4.68
CA PHE A 347 -1.75 -5.52 5.58
C PHE A 347 -2.58 -4.70 6.58
N TYR A 348 -3.57 -3.94 6.11
CA TYR A 348 -4.43 -3.15 6.99
C TYR A 348 -5.38 -3.99 7.84
N LEU A 349 -5.91 -5.10 7.30
CA LEU A 349 -6.75 -6.03 8.06
C LEU A 349 -5.98 -6.71 9.20
N THR A 350 -4.71 -7.07 8.97
CA THR A 350 -3.83 -7.61 10.02
C THR A 350 -3.45 -6.57 11.06
N LEU A 351 -3.49 -5.27 10.72
CA LEU A 351 -3.24 -4.18 11.66
C LEU A 351 -4.47 -3.73 12.42
N LEU A 352 -5.67 -4.02 11.92
CA LEU A 352 -6.91 -3.56 12.54
C LEU A 352 -7.02 -3.95 14.03
N PRO A 353 -6.69 -5.18 14.47
CA PRO A 353 -6.74 -5.53 15.89
C PRO A 353 -5.81 -4.65 16.74
N VAL A 354 -4.59 -4.40 16.26
CA VAL A 354 -3.60 -3.53 16.91
C VAL A 354 -4.16 -2.11 17.03
N LEU A 355 -4.72 -1.58 15.95
CA LEU A 355 -5.31 -0.24 15.93
C LEU A 355 -6.47 -0.14 16.93
N VAL A 356 -7.41 -1.10 16.91
CA VAL A 356 -8.59 -1.09 17.79
C VAL A 356 -8.18 -1.11 19.26
N VAL A 357 -7.21 -1.95 19.63
CA VAL A 357 -6.74 -2.05 21.02
C VAL A 357 -6.06 -0.74 21.45
N HIS A 358 -5.14 -0.20 20.65
CA HIS A 358 -4.49 1.07 21.00
C HIS A 358 -5.44 2.27 21.02
N PHE A 359 -6.43 2.33 20.12
CA PHE A 359 -7.46 3.38 20.15
C PHE A 359 -8.38 3.25 21.37
N GLY A 360 -8.78 2.03 21.71
CA GLY A 360 -9.60 1.77 22.90
C GLY A 360 -8.88 2.15 24.19
N ASN A 361 -7.57 1.86 24.27
CA ASN A 361 -6.75 2.34 25.38
C ASN A 361 -6.67 3.87 25.38
N TRP A 362 -6.37 4.47 24.23
CA TRP A 362 -6.24 5.92 24.13
C TRP A 362 -7.53 6.65 24.56
N SER A 363 -8.72 6.17 24.19
CA SER A 363 -9.96 6.83 24.58
C SER A 363 -10.20 6.84 26.11
N ASN A 364 -9.61 5.90 26.84
CA ASN A 364 -9.74 5.78 28.29
C ASN A 364 -8.59 6.43 29.07
N ASP A 365 -7.60 6.95 28.35
CA ASP A 365 -6.35 7.41 28.94
C ASP A 365 -6.47 8.88 29.36
N SER A 366 -6.37 9.13 30.66
CA SER A 366 -6.43 10.47 31.23
C SER A 366 -5.10 11.21 31.15
N GLY A 367 -4.04 10.56 30.62
CA GLY A 367 -2.70 11.12 30.53
C GLY A 367 -1.98 11.19 31.88
N THR A 368 -2.51 10.50 32.90
CA THR A 368 -1.90 10.45 34.23
C THR A 368 -0.67 9.54 34.23
N ARG A 369 0.20 9.72 35.23
CA ARG A 369 1.40 8.88 35.41
C ARG A 369 1.05 7.40 35.62
N GLU A 370 -0.12 7.13 36.18
CA GLU A 370 -0.67 5.79 36.37
C GLU A 370 -1.09 5.16 35.05
N ASP A 371 -1.66 5.94 34.14
CA ASP A 371 -2.03 5.45 32.81
C ASP A 371 -0.81 5.17 31.93
N ILE A 372 0.25 5.99 32.04
CA ILE A 372 1.56 5.69 31.42
C ILE A 372 2.12 4.37 31.98
N ALA A 373 2.01 4.14 33.29
CA ALA A 373 2.44 2.88 33.90
C ALA A 373 1.56 1.70 33.45
N LYS A 374 0.25 1.90 33.27
CA LYS A 374 -0.67 0.87 32.76
C LYS A 374 -0.43 0.54 31.30
N ASP A 375 -0.04 1.50 30.46
CA ASP A 375 0.28 1.25 29.06
C ASP A 375 1.63 0.51 28.94
N VAL A 376 2.59 0.82 29.82
CA VAL A 376 3.86 0.08 29.94
C VAL A 376 3.65 -1.33 30.52
N HIS A 377 2.68 -1.50 31.43
CA HIS A 377 2.34 -2.76 32.08
C HIS A 377 1.02 -3.35 31.56
N MET A 378 0.65 -3.06 30.31
CA MET A 378 -0.63 -3.47 29.74
C MET A 378 -0.80 -4.98 29.94
N HIS A 379 -1.95 -5.39 30.47
CA HIS A 379 -2.23 -6.78 30.88
C HIS A 379 -1.70 -7.76 29.82
N PHE A 380 -0.68 -8.53 30.20
CA PHE A 380 0.16 -9.31 29.28
C PHE A 380 -0.66 -10.12 28.26
N SER A 381 -1.80 -10.67 28.66
CA SER A 381 -2.66 -11.49 27.81
C SER A 381 -3.33 -10.74 26.65
N ALA A 382 -3.75 -9.49 26.82
CA ALA A 382 -4.40 -8.70 25.76
C ALA A 382 -3.37 -7.99 24.87
N ALA A 383 -2.22 -7.63 25.44
CA ALA A 383 -1.14 -6.95 24.72
C ALA A 383 -0.46 -7.86 23.67
N TYR A 384 -0.25 -9.14 24.00
CA TYR A 384 0.48 -10.03 23.10
C TYR A 384 -0.31 -10.45 21.86
N ILE A 385 -1.62 -10.72 21.98
CA ILE A 385 -2.42 -11.27 20.88
C ILE A 385 -2.42 -10.33 19.67
N HIS A 386 -2.57 -9.03 19.90
CA HIS A 386 -2.73 -8.10 18.79
C HIS A 386 -1.42 -7.88 18.03
N HIS A 387 -0.27 -7.80 18.71
CA HIS A 387 1.04 -7.69 18.06
C HIS A 387 1.41 -8.93 17.24
N GLU A 388 0.85 -10.11 17.56
CA GLU A 388 1.06 -11.33 16.76
C GLU A 388 0.43 -11.24 15.37
N PHE A 389 -0.70 -10.52 15.23
CA PHE A 389 -1.33 -10.33 13.93
C PHE A 389 -0.45 -9.53 12.96
N TYR A 390 0.42 -8.65 13.47
CA TYR A 390 1.39 -7.96 12.64
C TYR A 390 2.33 -8.94 11.93
N TYR A 391 2.85 -9.96 12.64
CA TYR A 391 3.78 -10.92 12.02
C TYR A 391 3.13 -11.81 10.95
N ILE A 392 1.80 -11.98 11.00
CA ILE A 392 1.06 -12.68 9.94
C ILE A 392 1.27 -11.98 8.59
N ASN A 393 1.33 -10.65 8.58
CA ASN A 393 1.58 -9.88 7.35
C ASN A 393 2.87 -10.32 6.64
N ASN A 394 3.94 -10.55 7.40
CA ASN A 394 5.27 -10.89 6.88
C ASN A 394 5.28 -12.27 6.20
N ALA A 395 4.47 -13.21 6.67
CA ALA A 395 4.34 -14.54 6.08
C ALA A 395 3.35 -14.55 4.91
N VAL A 396 2.27 -13.77 4.98
CA VAL A 396 1.16 -13.83 4.02
C VAL A 396 1.52 -13.28 2.63
N ASN A 397 2.49 -12.36 2.53
CA ASN A 397 2.93 -11.78 1.25
C ASN A 397 3.34 -12.86 0.23
N PHE A 398 4.10 -13.88 0.64
CA PHE A 398 4.47 -15.00 -0.24
C PHE A 398 3.24 -15.77 -0.78
N PHE A 399 2.26 -16.03 0.08
CA PHE A 399 1.04 -16.74 -0.31
C PHE A 399 0.20 -15.91 -1.29
N ILE A 400 0.10 -14.60 -1.08
CA ILE A 400 -0.60 -13.69 -2.00
C ILE A 400 0.07 -13.70 -3.37
N TYR A 401 1.40 -13.61 -3.44
CA TYR A 401 2.10 -13.67 -4.72
C TYR A 401 1.92 -15.02 -5.41
N SER A 402 2.03 -16.11 -4.64
CA SER A 402 1.82 -17.47 -5.14
C SER A 402 0.41 -17.70 -5.67
N TRP A 403 -0.63 -17.19 -4.99
CA TRP A 403 -2.01 -17.39 -5.38
C TRP A 403 -2.46 -16.45 -6.50
N VAL A 404 -2.12 -15.16 -6.43
CA VAL A 404 -2.71 -14.17 -7.34
C VAL A 404 -1.84 -13.92 -8.58
N SER A 405 -0.53 -14.18 -8.55
CA SER A 405 0.39 -13.92 -9.68
C SER A 405 0.78 -15.20 -10.45
N PRO A 406 0.19 -15.47 -11.63
CA PRO A 406 0.59 -16.62 -12.45
C PRO A 406 2.04 -16.53 -12.94
N ALA A 407 2.57 -15.31 -13.08
CA ALA A 407 3.95 -15.09 -13.49
C ALA A 407 4.92 -15.52 -12.38
N PHE A 408 4.58 -15.24 -11.13
CA PHE A 408 5.35 -15.71 -9.98
C PHE A 408 5.33 -17.24 -9.91
N ARG A 409 4.15 -17.87 -10.00
CA ARG A 409 4.04 -19.35 -10.02
C ARG A 409 4.85 -20.03 -11.11
N ARG A 410 4.89 -19.45 -12.32
CA ARG A 410 5.70 -20.03 -13.42
C ARG A 410 7.18 -20.02 -13.05
N ARG A 411 7.69 -18.87 -12.59
CA ARG A 411 9.09 -18.74 -12.17
C ARG A 411 9.44 -19.61 -10.97
N LEU A 412 8.53 -19.72 -10.00
CA LEU A 412 8.70 -20.59 -8.85
C LEU A 412 8.77 -22.06 -9.30
N ARG A 413 7.90 -22.50 -10.21
CA ARG A 413 7.98 -23.86 -10.79
C ARG A 413 9.25 -24.09 -11.59
N GLU A 414 9.75 -23.09 -12.31
CA GLU A 414 11.03 -23.16 -13.01
C GLU A 414 12.21 -23.29 -12.02
N LEU A 415 12.16 -22.57 -10.90
CA LEU A 415 13.13 -22.69 -9.81
C LEU A 415 13.12 -24.10 -9.21
N CYS A 416 11.93 -24.63 -8.88
CA CYS A 416 11.77 -25.98 -8.31
C CYS A 416 12.11 -27.12 -9.27
N LYS A 417 12.22 -26.87 -10.58
CA LYS A 417 12.62 -27.89 -11.57
C LYS A 417 14.13 -27.95 -11.80
N ARG A 418 14.88 -26.92 -11.36
CA ARG A 418 16.34 -26.83 -11.54
C ARG A 418 17.13 -27.46 -10.40
N ASN A 419 16.50 -27.63 -9.25
CA ASN A 419 16.99 -28.38 -8.10
C ASN A 419 16.22 -29.70 -8.04
#